data_AF-A0A0K8R4S8-F1
#
_entry.id   AF-A0A0K8R4S8-F1
#
_cell.length_a   1.000
_cell.length_b   1.000
_cell.length_c   1.000
_cell.angle_alpha   90.00
_cell.angle_beta   90.00
_cell.angle_gamma   90.00
#
_symmetry.space_group_name_H-M   'P 1'
#
loop_
_entity.id
_entity.type
_entity.pdbx_description
1 polymer ?
#
loop_
_entity_poly.entity_id
_entity_poly.type
_entity_poly.pdbx_seq_one_letter_code
_entity_poly.pdbx_strand_id
1 'polypeptide(L)'
;MKTALTCALFGILFFGRQCSSNEETNEQELTPTPQEKLYKLHYQNYSGLCGSWYRNESSLESIYNCTLKTLNDKGYPIVNKTWEGFRLTHNMTITKLVGLMCNFSVAMPDNFTLMFKPEGLEQEPLEHSDEDSVSTEALQIPEIELTYAEGNCSEKIYASTTTQPPTTPSEPTVKAIE
;
A
#
# COMPACT_ATOMS: atom_id res chain seq x y z
N MET A 1 54.54 -20.73 -7.85
CA MET A 1 55.35 -19.84 -6.98
C MET A 1 55.78 -18.62 -7.79
N LYS A 2 55.11 -17.48 -7.63
CA LYS A 2 55.54 -16.11 -8.00
C LYS A 2 54.35 -15.15 -7.78
N THR A 3 54.30 -14.54 -6.60
CA THR A 3 53.93 -13.13 -6.31
C THR A 3 53.68 -13.00 -4.80
N ALA A 4 54.77 -12.76 -4.07
CA ALA A 4 54.71 -12.30 -2.69
C ALA A 4 55.88 -11.32 -2.51
N LEU A 5 55.69 -10.04 -2.84
CA LEU A 5 56.49 -8.95 -2.29
C LEU A 5 55.98 -7.57 -2.74
N THR A 6 55.03 -6.97 -2.02
CA THR A 6 54.83 -5.50 -2.04
C THR A 6 54.13 -4.94 -0.80
N CYS A 7 54.12 -5.66 0.33
CA CYS A 7 53.65 -5.12 1.61
C CYS A 7 54.83 -4.73 2.53
N ALA A 8 55.85 -4.10 1.96
CA ALA A 8 57.01 -3.63 2.72
C ALA A 8 57.64 -2.43 2.02
N LEU A 9 57.01 -1.25 2.10
CA LEU A 9 57.71 0.03 1.88
C LEU A 9 57.04 1.28 2.47
N PHE A 10 56.12 1.14 3.42
CA PHE A 10 55.74 2.26 4.31
C PHE A 10 55.61 1.75 5.74
N GLY A 11 56.77 1.50 6.35
CA GLY A 11 56.87 1.40 7.78
C GLY A 11 56.94 2.80 8.40
N ILE A 12 56.21 2.93 9.52
CA ILE A 12 56.32 3.96 10.56
C ILE A 12 55.43 5.19 10.32
N LEU A 13 54.17 5.08 10.73
CA LEU A 13 53.57 5.75 11.90
C LEU A 13 52.13 5.21 12.02
N PHE A 14 51.66 5.00 13.24
CA PHE A 14 50.35 4.42 13.63
C PHE A 14 50.29 2.90 13.79
N PHE A 15 50.19 2.49 15.06
CA PHE A 15 49.93 1.13 15.51
C PHE A 15 48.61 0.59 14.95
N GLY A 16 48.66 -0.65 14.43
CA GLY A 16 47.57 -1.61 14.56
C GLY A 16 46.46 -1.61 13.50
N ARG A 17 46.77 -2.13 12.30
CA ARG A 17 45.80 -2.94 11.53
C ARG A 17 46.54 -4.10 10.86
N GLN A 18 46.39 -5.30 11.42
CA GLN A 18 46.69 -6.53 10.68
C GLN A 18 45.73 -6.60 9.49
N CYS A 19 46.31 -6.80 8.31
CA CYS A 19 45.57 -7.19 7.12
C CYS A 19 44.89 -8.54 7.39
N SER A 20 43.58 -8.54 7.58
CA SER A 20 42.75 -9.74 7.51
C SER A 20 41.91 -9.62 6.25
N SER A 21 42.29 -10.38 5.21
CA SER A 21 41.43 -10.63 4.06
C SER A 21 40.43 -11.71 4.44
N ASN A 22 39.19 -11.33 4.70
CA ASN A 22 38.06 -12.23 4.59
C ASN A 22 37.29 -11.88 3.30
N GLU A 23 37.55 -12.64 2.25
CA GLU A 23 36.49 -12.99 1.31
C GLU A 23 35.46 -13.81 2.09
N GLU A 24 34.49 -13.13 2.67
CA GLU A 24 33.21 -13.70 3.00
C GLU A 24 32.18 -12.87 2.26
N THR A 25 31.51 -13.52 1.31
CA THR A 25 30.23 -13.12 0.73
C THR A 25 29.30 -12.69 1.85
N ASN A 26 29.32 -11.40 2.18
CA ASN A 26 28.29 -10.76 2.95
C ASN A 26 27.07 -10.70 2.03
N GLU A 27 26.18 -11.68 2.17
CA GLU A 27 24.76 -11.39 2.10
C GLU A 27 24.48 -10.35 3.18
N GLN A 28 24.69 -9.08 2.82
CA GLN A 28 24.41 -7.96 3.68
C GLN A 28 22.89 -7.95 3.83
N GLU A 29 22.40 -8.58 4.90
CA GLU A 29 21.01 -8.50 5.32
C GLU A 29 20.67 -7.00 5.41
N LEU A 30 19.97 -6.48 4.39
CA LEU A 30 19.62 -5.06 4.32
C LEU A 30 18.83 -4.75 5.58
N THR A 31 19.45 -4.01 6.50
CA THR A 31 18.75 -3.54 7.69
C THR A 31 17.62 -2.63 7.22
N PRO A 32 16.34 -2.94 7.53
CA PRO A 32 15.23 -2.16 7.01
C PRO A 32 15.30 -0.72 7.52
N THR A 33 15.02 0.21 6.63
CA THR A 33 14.94 1.64 6.93
C THR A 33 13.88 1.91 8.01
N PRO A 34 13.97 3.01 8.76
CA PRO A 34 12.93 3.38 9.73
C PRO A 34 11.53 3.43 9.09
N GLN A 35 11.45 3.91 7.84
CA GLN A 35 10.21 4.00 7.09
C GLN A 35 9.64 2.61 6.77
N GLU A 36 10.45 1.68 6.25
CA GLU A 36 10.01 0.30 5.99
C GLU A 36 9.53 -0.41 7.26
N LYS A 37 10.18 -0.15 8.41
CA LYS A 37 9.73 -0.66 9.72
C LYS A 37 8.35 -0.12 10.10
N LEU A 38 8.07 1.17 9.85
CA LEU A 38 6.75 1.77 10.09
C LEU A 38 5.69 1.14 9.20
N TYR A 39 5.93 1.06 7.88
CA TYR A 39 4.99 0.40 6.95
C TYR A 39 4.70 -1.04 7.35
N LYS A 40 5.73 -1.81 7.70
CA LYS A 40 5.57 -3.17 8.18
C LYS A 40 4.70 -3.23 9.44
N LEU A 41 4.97 -2.38 10.43
CA LEU A 41 4.22 -2.35 11.68
C LEU A 41 2.73 -2.07 11.44
N HIS A 42 2.40 -1.12 10.57
CA HIS A 42 1.03 -0.68 10.34
C HIS A 42 0.25 -1.56 9.35
N TYR A 43 0.91 -2.07 8.30
CA TYR A 43 0.21 -2.66 7.16
C TYR A 43 0.43 -4.16 6.97
N GLN A 44 1.46 -4.77 7.56
CA GLN A 44 1.75 -6.21 7.38
C GLN A 44 0.52 -7.09 7.65
N ASN A 45 -0.26 -6.77 8.69
CA ASN A 45 -1.44 -7.53 9.10
C ASN A 45 -2.77 -6.81 8.79
N TYR A 46 -2.73 -5.65 8.13
CA TYR A 46 -3.95 -4.94 7.73
C TYR A 46 -4.54 -5.62 6.50
N SER A 47 -5.79 -6.04 6.54
CA SER A 47 -6.43 -6.73 5.42
C SER A 47 -7.04 -5.76 4.39
N GLY A 48 -7.28 -4.50 4.77
CA GLY A 48 -7.82 -3.47 3.87
C GLY A 48 -6.83 -2.99 2.80
N LEU A 49 -7.16 -1.88 2.13
CA LEU A 49 -6.45 -1.41 0.94
C LEU A 49 -4.96 -1.22 1.14
N CYS A 50 -4.55 -0.54 2.22
CA CYS A 50 -3.14 -0.26 2.47
C CYS A 50 -2.29 -1.50 2.76
N GLY A 51 -2.87 -2.52 3.37
CA GLY A 51 -2.15 -3.76 3.64
C GLY A 51 -2.07 -4.65 2.41
N SER A 52 -3.14 -4.72 1.63
CA SER A 52 -3.12 -5.40 0.33
C SER A 52 -2.12 -4.75 -0.64
N TRP A 53 -2.07 -3.42 -0.67
CA TRP A 53 -1.07 -2.66 -1.42
C TRP A 53 0.35 -2.91 -0.92
N TYR A 54 0.59 -2.83 0.40
CA TYR A 54 1.90 -3.05 1.00
C TYR A 54 2.45 -4.45 0.70
N ARG A 55 1.59 -5.47 0.73
CA ARG A 55 1.94 -6.86 0.40
C ARG A 55 1.94 -7.15 -1.11
N ASN A 56 1.65 -6.15 -1.95
CA ASN A 56 1.56 -6.24 -3.40
C ASN A 56 0.66 -7.39 -3.87
N GLU A 57 -0.53 -7.50 -3.29
CA GLU A 57 -1.45 -8.58 -3.58
C GLU A 57 -2.26 -8.33 -4.85
N SER A 58 -2.61 -9.41 -5.54
CA SER A 58 -3.49 -9.37 -6.71
C SER A 58 -4.93 -8.95 -6.40
N SER A 59 -5.34 -9.03 -5.13
CA SER A 59 -6.69 -8.69 -4.67
C SER A 59 -6.93 -7.17 -4.56
N LEU A 60 -5.89 -6.34 -4.58
CA LEU A 60 -5.99 -4.90 -4.31
C LEU A 60 -7.10 -4.20 -5.11
N GLU A 61 -7.10 -4.36 -6.43
CA GLU A 61 -8.10 -3.72 -7.30
C GLU A 61 -9.51 -4.24 -7.05
N SER A 62 -9.63 -5.54 -6.71
CA SER A 62 -10.93 -6.13 -6.36
C SER A 62 -11.45 -5.56 -5.04
N ILE A 63 -10.58 -5.38 -4.03
CA ILE A 63 -10.95 -4.78 -2.75
C ILE A 63 -11.37 -3.32 -2.96
N TYR A 64 -10.62 -2.56 -3.75
CA TYR A 64 -10.93 -1.17 -4.09
C TYR A 64 -12.31 -1.03 -4.74
N ASN A 65 -12.56 -1.79 -5.81
CA ASN A 65 -13.83 -1.74 -6.54
C ASN A 65 -15.01 -2.20 -5.67
N CYS A 66 -14.82 -3.26 -4.87
CA CYS A 66 -15.84 -3.72 -3.91
C CYS A 66 -16.16 -2.64 -2.87
N THR A 67 -15.13 -1.95 -2.35
CA THR A 67 -15.28 -0.89 -1.34
C THR A 67 -16.09 0.26 -1.90
N LEU A 68 -15.71 0.79 -3.07
CA LEU A 68 -16.44 1.87 -3.73
C LEU A 68 -17.90 1.50 -4.02
N LYS A 69 -18.13 0.28 -4.51
CA LYS A 69 -19.49 -0.21 -4.77
C LYS A 69 -20.31 -0.26 -3.48
N THR A 70 -19.77 -0.86 -2.42
CA THR A 70 -20.45 -1.02 -1.14
C THR A 70 -20.84 0.33 -0.53
N LEU A 71 -19.95 1.31 -0.58
CA LEU A 71 -20.21 2.65 -0.05
C LEU A 71 -21.22 3.42 -0.90
N ASN A 72 -21.15 3.27 -2.23
CA ASN A 72 -22.15 3.84 -3.13
C ASN A 72 -23.54 3.25 -2.88
N ASP A 73 -23.64 1.92 -2.71
CA ASP A 73 -24.90 1.22 -2.41
C ASP A 73 -25.48 1.63 -1.04
N LYS A 74 -24.63 2.07 -0.10
CA LYS A 74 -25.02 2.64 1.19
C LYS A 74 -25.39 4.12 1.15
N GLY A 75 -25.32 4.77 -0.02
CA GLY A 75 -25.66 6.19 -0.17
C GLY A 75 -24.51 7.16 0.10
N TYR A 76 -23.25 6.69 0.05
CA TYR A 76 -22.04 7.52 0.18
C TYR A 76 -21.29 7.65 -1.16
N PRO A 77 -21.88 8.24 -2.21
CA PRO A 77 -21.22 8.39 -3.50
C PRO A 77 -20.02 9.34 -3.46
N ILE A 78 -19.88 10.14 -2.38
CA ILE A 78 -18.78 11.09 -2.21
C ILE A 78 -17.41 10.40 -2.24
N VAL A 79 -17.29 9.20 -1.69
CA VAL A 79 -16.01 8.46 -1.69
C VAL A 79 -15.58 8.13 -3.12
N ASN A 80 -16.51 7.61 -3.93
CA ASN A 80 -16.26 7.34 -5.35
C ASN A 80 -15.88 8.64 -6.08
N LYS A 81 -16.67 9.71 -5.91
CA LYS A 81 -16.39 11.00 -6.54
C LYS A 81 -14.99 11.54 -6.18
N THR A 82 -14.60 11.46 -4.91
CA THR A 82 -13.29 11.91 -4.43
C THR A 82 -12.16 11.05 -4.99
N TRP A 83 -12.24 9.73 -4.81
CA TRP A 83 -11.16 8.81 -5.17
C TRP A 83 -11.01 8.69 -6.68
N GLU A 84 -12.09 8.36 -7.40
CA GLU A 84 -12.05 8.20 -8.85
C GLU A 84 -11.88 9.53 -9.56
N GLY A 85 -12.46 10.61 -9.04
CA GLY A 85 -12.23 11.96 -9.57
C GLY A 85 -10.75 12.32 -9.53
N PHE A 86 -10.10 12.17 -8.36
CA PHE A 86 -8.68 12.42 -8.24
C PHE A 86 -7.83 11.48 -9.12
N ARG A 87 -8.17 10.18 -9.13
CA ARG A 87 -7.47 9.16 -9.92
C ARG A 87 -7.49 9.48 -11.42
N LEU A 88 -8.65 9.82 -11.94
CA LEU A 88 -8.86 10.10 -13.37
C LEU A 88 -8.22 11.43 -13.77
N THR A 89 -8.37 12.48 -12.97
CA THR A 89 -7.74 13.80 -13.23
C THR A 89 -6.21 13.69 -13.33
N HIS A 90 -5.60 12.82 -12.54
CA HIS A 90 -4.14 12.66 -12.52
C HIS A 90 -3.64 11.43 -13.30
N ASN A 91 -4.49 10.77 -14.09
CA ASN A 91 -4.16 9.59 -14.89
C ASN A 91 -3.46 8.47 -14.08
N MET A 92 -3.96 8.21 -12.87
CA MET A 92 -3.40 7.21 -11.97
C MET A 92 -4.06 5.83 -12.12
N THR A 93 -3.27 4.78 -11.90
CA THR A 93 -3.81 3.44 -11.65
C THR A 93 -4.34 3.35 -10.21
N ILE A 94 -5.17 2.36 -9.92
CA ILE A 94 -5.67 2.10 -8.56
C ILE A 94 -4.49 1.91 -7.60
N THR A 95 -3.50 1.08 -7.97
CA THR A 95 -2.30 0.83 -7.17
C THR A 95 -1.53 2.11 -6.85
N LYS A 96 -1.42 3.05 -7.79
CA LYS A 96 -0.74 4.34 -7.56
C LYS A 96 -1.52 5.22 -6.60
N LEU A 97 -2.84 5.33 -6.77
CA LEU A 97 -3.70 6.10 -5.87
C LEU A 97 -3.62 5.54 -4.45
N VAL A 98 -3.86 4.24 -4.28
CA VAL A 98 -3.82 3.61 -2.95
C VAL A 98 -2.44 3.77 -2.33
N GLY A 99 -1.37 3.63 -3.12
CA GLY A 99 -0.02 3.89 -2.63
C GLY A 99 0.19 5.31 -2.10
N LEU A 100 -0.45 6.32 -2.68
CA LEU A 100 -0.42 7.69 -2.15
C LEU A 100 -1.25 7.82 -0.87
N MET A 101 -2.46 7.27 -0.86
CA MET A 101 -3.35 7.29 0.31
C MET A 101 -2.72 6.61 1.54
N CYS A 102 -1.92 5.58 1.31
CA CYS A 102 -1.25 4.81 2.34
C CYS A 102 0.16 5.35 2.66
N ASN A 103 0.59 6.44 2.03
CA ASN A 103 1.94 6.95 2.23
C ASN A 103 2.03 7.87 3.46
N PHE A 104 2.74 7.43 4.51
CA PHE A 104 2.92 8.20 5.75
C PHE A 104 3.63 9.55 5.59
N SER A 105 4.25 9.82 4.44
CA SER A 105 4.97 11.07 4.16
C SER A 105 4.24 12.00 3.20
N VAL A 106 3.04 11.62 2.73
CA VAL A 106 2.25 12.39 1.77
C VAL A 106 1.02 12.97 2.47
N ALA A 107 0.80 14.27 2.30
CA ALA A 107 -0.46 14.89 2.66
C ALA A 107 -1.45 14.72 1.50
N MET A 108 -2.57 14.05 1.75
CA MET A 108 -3.66 13.96 0.78
C MET A 108 -4.37 15.31 0.65
N PRO A 109 -4.93 15.64 -0.53
CA PRO A 109 -5.69 16.87 -0.69
C PRO A 109 -6.91 16.92 0.24
N ASP A 110 -7.34 18.13 0.61
CA ASP A 110 -8.38 18.37 1.63
C ASP A 110 -9.68 17.60 1.39
N ASN A 111 -10.06 17.37 0.13
CA ASN A 111 -11.27 16.63 -0.21
C ASN A 111 -11.26 15.16 0.27
N PHE A 112 -10.09 14.56 0.50
CA PHE A 112 -9.96 13.23 1.11
C PHE A 112 -10.25 13.24 2.61
N THR A 113 -10.11 14.38 3.29
CA THR A 113 -10.47 14.56 4.69
C THR A 113 -11.91 15.05 4.83
N LEU A 114 -12.32 16.01 4.00
CA LEU A 114 -13.65 16.63 4.03
C LEU A 114 -14.79 15.68 3.58
N MET A 115 -14.47 14.53 2.98
CA MET A 115 -15.49 13.53 2.68
C MET A 115 -16.05 12.85 3.93
N PHE A 116 -15.34 12.92 5.05
CA PHE A 116 -15.77 12.30 6.31
C PHE A 116 -16.64 13.23 7.14
N LYS A 117 -17.59 12.63 7.87
CA LYS A 117 -18.38 13.35 8.85
C LYS A 117 -17.48 13.76 10.02
N PRO A 118 -17.51 15.03 10.48
CA PRO A 118 -16.75 15.45 11.64
C PRO A 118 -17.19 14.68 12.88
N GLU A 119 -16.25 14.06 13.59
CA GLU A 119 -16.51 13.40 14.86
C GLU A 119 -16.49 14.42 16.01
N GLY A 120 -17.62 14.57 16.71
CA GLY A 120 -17.62 15.01 18.10
C GLY A 120 -17.27 16.47 18.42
N LEU A 121 -17.30 17.40 17.46
CA LEU A 121 -17.37 18.82 17.77
C LEU A 121 -18.60 19.43 17.10
N GLU A 122 -19.48 20.03 17.90
CA GLU A 122 -20.33 21.13 17.45
C GLU A 122 -19.42 22.27 17.02
N GLN A 123 -18.79 22.15 15.85
CA GLN A 123 -18.25 23.29 15.14
C GLN A 123 -19.42 23.89 14.38
N GLU A 124 -19.76 25.13 14.73
CA GLU A 124 -20.56 26.00 13.87
C GLU A 124 -20.08 25.81 12.43
N PRO A 125 -21.01 25.67 11.46
CA PRO A 125 -20.64 25.63 10.06
C PRO A 125 -19.73 26.83 9.81
N LEU A 126 -18.50 26.60 9.35
CA LEU A 126 -17.72 27.68 8.76
C LEU A 126 -18.59 28.20 7.63
N GLU A 127 -19.16 29.40 7.83
CA GLU A 127 -19.93 30.11 6.82
C GLU A 127 -19.04 30.25 5.58
N HIS A 128 -19.23 29.34 4.64
CA HIS A 128 -18.81 29.56 3.28
C HIS A 128 -19.76 30.61 2.72
N SER A 129 -19.29 31.83 2.59
CA SER A 129 -20.05 32.95 2.04
C SER A 129 -20.21 32.79 0.52
N ASP A 130 -20.90 31.75 0.09
CA ASP A 130 -21.32 31.61 -1.31
C ASP A 130 -22.84 31.76 -1.35
N GLU A 131 -23.20 33.02 -1.61
CA GLU A 131 -24.50 33.46 -2.04
C GLU A 131 -25.00 32.56 -3.18
N ASP A 132 -26.16 31.92 -2.95
CA ASP A 132 -27.03 31.35 -3.97
C ASP A 132 -26.50 30.11 -4.73
N SER A 133 -26.41 28.96 -4.04
CA SER A 133 -26.72 27.69 -4.70
C SER A 133 -27.32 26.71 -3.71
N VAL A 134 -28.41 26.04 -4.11
CA VAL A 134 -28.93 24.86 -3.42
C VAL A 134 -27.88 23.76 -3.58
N SER A 135 -26.86 23.80 -2.73
CA SER A 135 -25.83 22.77 -2.66
C SER A 135 -26.48 21.56 -2.01
N THR A 136 -26.87 20.60 -2.85
CA THR A 136 -27.15 19.24 -2.39
C THR A 136 -25.80 18.64 -1.98
N GLU A 137 -25.32 19.03 -0.81
CA GLU A 137 -24.03 18.59 -0.29
C GLU A 137 -24.06 17.06 -0.18
N ALA A 138 -23.14 16.39 -0.86
CA ALA A 138 -23.13 14.94 -0.88
C ALA A 138 -22.91 14.41 0.55
N LEU A 139 -23.68 13.40 0.94
CA LEU A 139 -23.66 12.85 2.30
C LEU A 139 -22.25 12.44 2.70
N GLN A 140 -21.69 13.14 3.68
CA GLN A 140 -20.39 12.82 4.28
C GLN A 140 -20.45 11.46 4.97
N ILE A 141 -19.36 10.69 4.88
CA ILE A 141 -19.29 9.31 5.35
C ILE A 141 -18.71 9.25 6.79
N PRO A 142 -19.31 8.49 7.73
CA PRO A 142 -18.65 8.15 8.99
C PRO A 142 -17.39 7.32 8.74
N GLU A 143 -16.26 7.62 9.40
CA GLU A 143 -14.99 6.90 9.15
C GLU A 143 -15.13 5.38 9.31
N ILE A 144 -15.90 4.94 10.31
CA ILE A 144 -16.22 3.53 10.56
C ILE A 144 -16.85 2.82 9.36
N GLU A 145 -17.64 3.52 8.53
CA GLU A 145 -18.27 2.92 7.34
C GLU A 145 -17.24 2.57 6.27
N LEU A 146 -16.22 3.41 6.09
CA LEU A 146 -15.11 3.14 5.17
C LEU A 146 -14.30 1.92 5.65
N THR A 147 -13.88 1.92 6.91
CA THR A 147 -13.11 0.81 7.48
C THR A 147 -13.90 -0.50 7.42
N TYR A 148 -15.19 -0.46 7.73
CA TYR A 148 -16.06 -1.63 7.64
C TYR A 148 -16.19 -2.15 6.20
N ALA A 149 -16.39 -1.24 5.23
CA ALA A 149 -16.49 -1.62 3.82
C ALA A 149 -15.19 -2.27 3.31
N GLU A 150 -14.03 -1.67 3.60
CA GLU A 150 -12.72 -2.22 3.23
C GLU A 150 -12.51 -3.61 3.82
N GLY A 151 -12.73 -3.77 5.13
CA GLY A 151 -12.54 -5.04 5.83
C GLY A 151 -13.45 -6.14 5.30
N ASN A 152 -14.75 -5.85 5.13
CA ASN A 152 -15.73 -6.81 4.64
C ASN A 152 -15.44 -7.24 3.19
N CYS A 153 -15.06 -6.30 2.33
CA CYS A 153 -14.66 -6.60 0.95
C CYS A 153 -13.41 -7.47 0.91
N SER A 154 -12.41 -7.13 1.72
CA SER A 154 -11.18 -7.90 1.85
C SER A 154 -11.45 -9.35 2.29
N GLU A 155 -12.22 -9.55 3.37
CA GLU A 155 -12.58 -10.87 3.87
C GLU A 155 -13.28 -11.72 2.80
N LYS A 156 -14.29 -11.15 2.13
CA LYS A 156 -15.02 -11.85 1.05
C LYS A 156 -14.12 -12.27 -0.11
N ILE A 157 -13.18 -11.41 -0.51
CA ILE A 157 -12.30 -11.67 -1.64
C ILE A 157 -11.29 -12.76 -1.28
N TYR A 158 -10.68 -12.72 -0.10
CA TYR A 158 -9.77 -13.78 0.33
C TYR A 158 -10.48 -15.12 0.50
N ALA A 159 -11.66 -15.13 1.13
CA ALA A 159 -12.46 -16.36 1.24
C ALA A 159 -12.74 -16.97 -0.15
N SER A 160 -13.03 -16.13 -1.14
CA SER A 160 -13.30 -16.56 -2.52
C SER A 160 -12.05 -17.08 -3.25
N THR A 161 -10.87 -16.52 -2.97
CA THR A 161 -9.61 -16.95 -3.60
C THR A 161 -9.01 -18.19 -2.96
N THR A 162 -9.16 -18.38 -1.65
CA THR A 162 -8.71 -19.59 -0.94
C THR A 162 -9.55 -20.82 -1.26
N THR A 163 -10.81 -20.63 -1.68
CA THR A 163 -11.73 -21.75 -1.99
C THR A 163 -11.54 -22.34 -3.41
N GLN A 164 -10.62 -21.80 -4.22
CA GLN A 164 -10.37 -22.38 -5.55
C GLN A 164 -9.68 -23.76 -5.43
N PRO A 165 -10.21 -24.82 -6.07
CA PRO A 165 -9.54 -26.13 -6.11
C PRO A 165 -8.15 -25.98 -6.73
N PRO A 166 -7.12 -26.69 -6.22
CA PRO A 166 -5.81 -26.65 -6.84
C PRO A 166 -5.93 -27.08 -8.30
N THR A 167 -5.42 -26.25 -9.21
CA THR A 167 -5.37 -26.57 -10.63
C THR A 167 -4.35 -27.69 -10.82
N THR A 168 -4.81 -28.95 -10.75
CA THR A 168 -3.99 -30.12 -11.04
C THR A 168 -3.46 -29.97 -12.48
N PRO A 169 -2.14 -29.98 -12.72
CA PRO A 169 -1.60 -29.99 -14.06
C PRO A 169 -2.00 -31.30 -14.74
N SER A 170 -2.69 -31.22 -15.88
CA SER A 170 -2.92 -32.39 -16.73
C SER A 170 -1.57 -32.92 -17.22
N GLU A 171 -1.28 -34.18 -16.90
CA GLU A 171 -0.05 -34.88 -17.28
C GLU A 171 0.12 -34.86 -18.81
N PRO A 172 1.30 -34.50 -19.35
CA PRO A 172 1.51 -34.50 -20.78
C PRO A 172 1.57 -35.95 -21.27
N THR A 173 0.63 -36.34 -22.12
CA THR A 173 0.71 -37.62 -22.84
C THR A 173 1.94 -37.63 -23.73
N VAL A 174 3.00 -38.30 -23.28
CA VAL A 174 4.18 -38.62 -24.08
C VAL A 174 3.74 -39.58 -25.16
N LYS A 175 3.59 -39.10 -26.40
CA LYS A 175 3.48 -39.97 -27.57
C LYS A 175 4.86 -40.59 -27.83
N ALA A 176 5.00 -41.88 -27.54
CA ALA A 176 6.09 -42.69 -28.05
C ALA A 176 6.02 -42.68 -29.58
N ILE A 177 7.12 -42.29 -30.22
CA ILE A 177 7.31 -42.35 -31.66
C ILE A 177 8.02 -43.69 -31.91
N GLU A 178 7.38 -44.57 -32.67
CA GLU A 178 7.95 -45.84 -33.18
C GLU A 178 8.64 -45.61 -34.53
#